data_AF-A0A0G3Z9V4-F1
#
_entry.id   AF-A0A0G3Z9V4-F1
#
_cell.length_a   1.000
_cell.length_b   1.000
_cell.length_c   1.000
_cell.angle_alpha   90.00
_cell.angle_beta   90.00
_cell.angle_gamma   90.00
#
_symmetry.space_group_name_H-M   'P 1'
#
loop_
_entity.id
_entity.type
_entity.pdbx_description
1 polymer ?
#
loop_
_entity_poly.entity_id
_entity_poly.type
_entity_poly.pdbx_seq_one_letter_code
_entity_poly.pdbx_strand_id
1 'polypeptide(L)'
;QNMVKFVPNILVLDYLYATGSKEQHLIDKATNLLRQGYQNQMRYRQTDGSFGVWEKSGSSVFLTAFVATSMQTASKYMNDIDAAMVEKALDWLASKQHSSGRFDETGKVWHKDMQGGLRNGVALTSYVL
;
A
#
# COMPACT_ATOMS: atom_id res chain seq x y z
N GLN A 1 -9.37 -6.18 -1.71
CA GLN A 1 -8.77 -7.53 -1.84
C GLN A 1 -7.62 -7.60 -2.87
N ASN A 2 -7.28 -6.55 -3.62
CA ASN A 2 -6.25 -6.63 -4.68
C ASN A 2 -4.81 -6.79 -4.18
N MET A 3 -4.51 -6.27 -2.99
CA MET A 3 -3.17 -6.33 -2.40
C MET A 3 -2.69 -7.75 -2.09
N VAL A 4 -3.58 -8.75 -2.06
CA VAL A 4 -3.21 -10.17 -1.92
C VAL A 4 -2.36 -10.67 -3.11
N LYS A 5 -2.45 -10.02 -4.27
CA LYS A 5 -1.62 -10.33 -5.45
C LYS A 5 -0.30 -9.55 -5.46
N PHE A 6 -0.05 -8.70 -4.48
CA PHE A 6 1.11 -7.81 -4.43
C PHE A 6 1.98 -8.12 -3.21
N VAL A 7 1.44 -7.89 -2.01
CA VAL A 7 2.20 -7.95 -0.74
C VAL A 7 2.82 -9.33 -0.46
N PRO A 8 2.15 -10.47 -0.69
CA PRO A 8 2.78 -11.77 -0.45
C PRO A 8 4.05 -11.99 -1.28
N ASN A 9 4.14 -11.42 -2.50
CA ASN A 9 5.34 -11.53 -3.32
C ASN A 9 6.50 -10.73 -2.73
N ILE A 10 6.24 -9.58 -2.10
CA ILE A 10 7.24 -8.79 -1.37
C ILE A 10 7.79 -9.62 -0.21
N LEU A 11 6.92 -10.22 0.60
CA LEU A 11 7.31 -11.02 1.77
C LEU A 11 8.13 -12.26 1.37
N VAL A 12 7.74 -12.93 0.28
CA VAL A 12 8.52 -14.04 -0.28
C VAL A 12 9.92 -13.59 -0.70
N LEU A 13 10.02 -12.45 -1.39
CA LEU A 13 11.30 -11.89 -1.80
C LEU A 13 12.14 -11.48 -0.58
N ASP A 14 11.58 -10.72 0.37
CA ASP A 14 12.25 -10.33 1.62
C ASP A 14 12.84 -11.57 2.32
N TYR A 15 12.08 -12.67 2.43
CA TYR A 15 12.54 -13.91 3.03
C TYR A 15 13.66 -14.59 2.23
N LEU A 16 13.51 -14.71 0.91
CA LEU A 16 14.52 -15.35 0.05
C LEU A 16 15.85 -14.57 0.08
N TYR A 17 15.80 -13.24 0.07
CA TYR A 17 16.98 -12.39 0.19
C TYR A 17 17.60 -12.47 1.59
N ALA A 18 16.79 -12.42 2.66
CA ALA A 18 17.28 -12.51 4.04
C ALA A 18 17.98 -13.85 4.35
N THR A 19 17.51 -14.94 3.74
CA THR A 19 18.11 -16.28 3.89
C THR A 19 19.26 -16.55 2.92
N GLY A 20 19.56 -15.63 2.00
CA GLY A 20 20.61 -15.82 0.98
C GLY A 20 20.28 -16.95 -0.01
N SER A 21 19.01 -17.20 -0.27
CA SER A 21 18.56 -18.26 -1.18
C SER A 21 19.10 -18.05 -2.60
N LYS A 22 19.52 -19.16 -3.24
CA LYS A 22 20.00 -19.19 -4.64
C LYS A 22 18.95 -19.72 -5.61
N GLU A 23 17.72 -19.92 -5.14
CA GLU A 23 16.61 -20.45 -5.94
C GLU A 23 16.06 -19.38 -6.90
N GLN A 24 16.83 -19.10 -7.97
CA GLN A 24 16.54 -18.01 -8.91
C GLN A 24 15.14 -18.14 -9.52
N HIS A 25 14.68 -19.36 -9.79
CA HIS A 25 13.36 -19.60 -10.37
C HIS A 25 12.21 -19.10 -9.47
N LEU A 26 12.38 -19.12 -8.14
CA LEU A 26 11.39 -18.59 -7.19
C LEU A 26 11.46 -17.06 -7.12
N ILE A 27 12.68 -16.50 -7.12
CA ILE A 27 12.91 -15.05 -7.14
C ILE A 27 12.28 -14.44 -8.39
N ASP A 28 12.53 -15.02 -9.56
CA ASP A 28 12.00 -14.55 -10.84
C ASP A 28 10.47 -14.67 -10.87
N LYS A 29 9.91 -15.78 -10.38
CA LYS A 29 8.45 -15.97 -10.30
C LYS A 29 7.79 -14.93 -9.40
N ALA A 30 8.32 -14.72 -8.20
CA ALA A 30 7.79 -13.74 -7.26
C ALA A 30 7.91 -12.31 -7.82
N THR A 31 9.04 -11.97 -8.44
CA THR A 31 9.27 -10.65 -9.08
C THR A 31 8.28 -10.40 -10.22
N ASN A 32 8.02 -11.41 -11.06
CA ASN A 32 7.04 -11.30 -12.15
C ASN A 32 5.61 -11.13 -11.65
N LEU A 33 5.21 -11.88 -10.61
CA LEU A 33 3.90 -11.72 -9.97
C LEU A 33 3.77 -10.35 -9.28
N LEU A 34 4.86 -9.86 -8.68
CA LEU A 34 4.91 -8.53 -8.08
C LEU A 34 4.66 -7.43 -9.12
N ARG A 35 5.30 -7.52 -10.30
CA ARG A 35 5.08 -6.60 -11.42
C ARG A 35 3.62 -6.60 -11.92
N GLN A 36 3.01 -7.77 -12.05
CA GLN A 36 1.59 -7.88 -12.42
C GLN A 36 0.67 -7.30 -11.33
N GLY A 37 1.01 -7.56 -10.07
CA GLY A 37 0.31 -7.00 -8.92
C GLY A 37 0.33 -5.48 -8.91
N TYR A 38 1.49 -4.88 -9.19
CA TYR A 38 1.66 -3.43 -9.33
C TYR A 38 0.71 -2.85 -10.39
N GLN A 39 0.74 -3.38 -11.61
CA GLN A 39 -0.12 -2.93 -12.71
C GLN A 39 -1.61 -3.04 -12.35
N ASN A 40 -2.02 -4.14 -11.70
CA ASN A 40 -3.41 -4.30 -11.27
C ASN A 40 -3.78 -3.31 -10.15
N GLN A 41 -2.86 -2.99 -9.23
CA GLN A 41 -3.12 -2.08 -8.13
C GLN A 41 -3.27 -0.62 -8.61
N MET A 42 -2.60 -0.24 -9.69
CA MET A 42 -2.71 1.10 -10.28
C MET A 42 -4.13 1.47 -10.74
N ARG A 43 -5.00 0.47 -11.00
CA ARG A 43 -6.41 0.68 -11.35
C ARG A 43 -7.22 1.39 -10.24
N TYR A 44 -6.76 1.30 -9.00
CA TYR A 44 -7.46 1.83 -7.82
C TYR A 44 -6.94 3.22 -7.40
N ARG A 45 -5.97 3.75 -8.14
CA ARG A 45 -5.42 5.08 -7.91
C ARG A 45 -6.41 6.15 -8.34
N GLN A 46 -6.61 7.13 -7.49
CA GLN A 46 -7.48 8.29 -7.71
C GLN A 46 -6.70 9.45 -8.34
N THR A 47 -7.40 10.45 -8.86
CA THR A 47 -6.81 11.61 -9.54
C THR A 47 -5.94 12.48 -8.63
N ASP A 48 -6.29 12.53 -7.33
CA ASP A 48 -5.53 13.22 -6.29
C ASP A 48 -4.26 12.46 -5.84
N GLY A 49 -4.04 11.23 -6.33
CA GLY A 49 -2.90 10.38 -6.01
C GLY A 49 -3.17 9.35 -4.91
N SER A 50 -4.30 9.42 -4.23
CA SER A 50 -4.70 8.44 -3.21
C SER A 50 -5.17 7.11 -3.79
N PHE A 51 -5.42 6.13 -2.93
CA PHE A 51 -5.98 4.83 -3.30
C PHE A 51 -7.35 4.59 -2.68
N GLY A 52 -8.25 4.00 -3.46
CA GLY A 52 -9.61 3.64 -3.07
C GLY A 52 -9.86 2.14 -3.08
N VAL A 53 -11.04 1.73 -2.61
CA VAL A 53 -11.48 0.33 -2.66
C VAL A 53 -11.87 -0.09 -4.08
N TRP A 54 -12.39 0.86 -4.86
CA TRP A 54 -12.82 0.69 -6.25
C TRP A 54 -12.14 1.73 -7.15
N GLU A 55 -12.14 1.50 -8.46
CA GLU A 55 -11.51 2.41 -9.43
C GLU A 55 -12.09 3.84 -9.34
N LYS A 56 -13.40 3.95 -9.15
CA LYS A 56 -14.13 5.22 -9.00
C LYS A 56 -14.81 5.32 -7.62
N SER A 57 -14.07 5.05 -6.56
CA SER A 57 -14.53 5.31 -5.19
C SER A 57 -13.77 6.46 -4.57
N GLY A 58 -14.34 7.08 -3.54
CA GLY A 58 -13.59 8.01 -2.69
C GLY A 58 -12.31 7.38 -2.14
N SER A 59 -11.35 8.24 -1.83
CA SER A 59 -10.06 7.89 -1.26
C SER A 59 -10.19 7.23 0.11
N SER A 60 -9.24 6.37 0.45
CA SER A 60 -9.11 5.80 1.78
C SER A 60 -7.70 6.04 2.34
N VAL A 61 -7.63 6.53 3.58
CA VAL A 61 -6.40 6.73 4.33
C VAL A 61 -5.70 5.39 4.57
N PHE A 62 -6.44 4.40 5.08
CA PHE A 62 -5.89 3.07 5.31
C PHE A 62 -5.29 2.46 4.03
N LEU A 63 -6.03 2.49 2.92
CA LEU A 63 -5.54 1.91 1.67
C LEU A 63 -4.38 2.72 1.07
N THR A 64 -4.41 4.04 1.15
CA THR A 64 -3.32 4.86 0.62
C THR A 64 -2.03 4.58 1.39
N ALA A 65 -2.09 4.53 2.72
CA ALA A 65 -0.95 4.16 3.57
C ALA A 65 -0.44 2.74 3.24
N PHE A 66 -1.34 1.76 3.16
CA PHE A 66 -0.96 0.37 2.88
C PHE A 66 -0.28 0.22 1.51
N VAL A 67 -0.83 0.88 0.49
CA VAL A 67 -0.34 0.75 -0.88
C VAL A 67 0.98 1.50 -1.06
N ALA A 68 1.08 2.74 -0.60
CA ALA A 68 2.29 3.54 -0.76
C ALA A 68 3.50 2.90 -0.06
N THR A 69 3.33 2.44 1.18
CA THR A 69 4.40 1.74 1.92
C THR A 69 4.80 0.41 1.27
N SER A 70 3.82 -0.35 0.76
CA SER A 70 4.10 -1.60 0.03
C SER A 70 4.83 -1.33 -1.28
N MET A 71 4.46 -0.30 -2.04
CA MET A 71 5.14 0.09 -3.28
C MET A 71 6.57 0.56 -3.01
N GLN A 72 6.76 1.37 -1.97
CA GLN A 72 8.10 1.78 -1.54
C GLN A 72 8.98 0.58 -1.14
N THR A 73 8.40 -0.45 -0.54
CA THR A 73 9.14 -1.68 -0.19
C THR A 73 9.46 -2.51 -1.43
N ALA A 74 8.50 -2.63 -2.36
CA ALA A 74 8.66 -3.38 -3.60
C ALA A 74 9.73 -2.78 -4.53
N SER A 75 10.07 -1.49 -4.40
CA SER A 75 11.10 -0.85 -5.23
C SER A 75 12.51 -1.43 -5.00
N LYS A 76 12.71 -2.21 -3.93
CA LYS A 76 13.93 -3.01 -3.71
C LYS A 76 14.13 -4.10 -4.77
N TYR A 77 13.04 -4.58 -5.37
CA TYR A 77 13.02 -5.77 -6.22
C TYR A 77 12.67 -5.49 -7.67
N MET A 78 12.13 -4.30 -7.97
CA MET A 78 11.74 -3.91 -9.33
C MET A 78 11.89 -2.40 -9.53
N ASN A 79 12.31 -2.01 -10.74
CA ASN A 79 12.49 -0.61 -11.13
C ASN A 79 11.25 0.02 -11.78
N ASP A 80 10.17 -0.75 -11.98
CA ASP A 80 8.97 -0.28 -12.69
C ASP A 80 8.04 0.59 -11.81
N ILE A 81 8.37 0.76 -10.53
CA ILE A 81 7.58 1.57 -9.59
C ILE A 81 7.92 3.04 -9.79
N ASP A 82 6.90 3.83 -10.10
CA ASP A 82 7.03 5.28 -10.27
C ASP A 82 7.19 5.96 -8.90
N ALA A 83 8.39 6.48 -8.62
CA ALA A 83 8.70 7.16 -7.36
C ALA A 83 7.85 8.42 -7.14
N ALA A 84 7.59 9.20 -8.19
CA ALA A 84 6.76 10.41 -8.10
C ALA A 84 5.30 10.07 -7.78
N MET A 85 4.84 8.90 -8.24
CA MET A 85 3.51 8.40 -7.90
C MET A 85 3.40 8.02 -6.42
N VAL A 86 4.42 7.37 -5.86
CA VAL A 86 4.49 7.03 -4.43
C VAL A 86 4.56 8.30 -3.58
N GLU A 87 5.41 9.25 -3.96
CA GLU A 87 5.54 10.55 -3.28
C GLU A 87 4.20 11.28 -3.24
N LYS A 88 3.49 11.38 -4.37
CA LYS A 88 2.16 12.01 -4.42
C LYS A 88 1.13 11.31 -3.52
N ALA A 89 1.19 9.98 -3.38
CA ALA A 89 0.32 9.25 -2.48
C ALA A 89 0.66 9.53 -1.00
N LEU A 90 1.94 9.63 -0.66
CA LEU A 90 2.42 9.98 0.68
C LEU A 90 2.12 11.44 1.04
N ASP A 91 2.26 12.37 0.10
CA ASP A 91 1.88 13.79 0.29
C ASP A 91 0.38 13.92 0.56
N TRP A 92 -0.45 13.21 -0.22
CA TRP A 92 -1.88 13.15 0.03
C TRP A 92 -2.16 12.59 1.42
N LEU A 93 -1.47 11.52 1.82
CA LEU A 93 -1.64 10.91 3.13
C LEU A 93 -1.25 11.88 4.25
N ALA A 94 -0.10 12.55 4.15
CA ALA A 94 0.36 13.55 5.10
C ALA A 94 -0.65 14.70 5.27
N SER A 95 -1.30 15.11 4.17
CA SER A 95 -2.37 16.14 4.22
C SER A 95 -3.61 15.72 5.01
N LYS A 96 -3.78 14.43 5.33
CA LYS A 96 -4.90 13.90 6.14
C LYS A 96 -4.59 13.82 7.62
N GLN A 97 -3.36 14.11 8.04
CA GLN A 97 -3.02 14.12 9.45
C GLN A 97 -3.64 15.36 10.13
N HIS A 98 -4.30 15.14 11.26
CA HIS A 98 -4.81 16.24 12.08
C HIS A 98 -3.65 16.92 12.82
N SER A 99 -3.87 18.14 13.33
CA SER A 99 -2.88 18.86 14.15
C SER A 99 -2.45 18.10 15.42
N SER A 100 -3.30 17.19 15.91
CA SER A 100 -3.00 16.28 17.02
C SER A 100 -2.13 15.07 16.63
N GLY A 101 -1.81 14.92 15.34
CA GLY A 101 -1.11 13.75 14.79
C GLY A 101 -2.03 12.58 14.41
N ARG A 102 -3.33 12.65 14.75
CA ARG A 102 -4.31 11.60 14.47
C ARG A 102 -4.66 11.51 12.98
N PHE A 103 -4.92 10.29 12.52
CA PHE A 103 -5.55 10.00 11.24
C PHE A 103 -6.99 9.49 11.42
N ASP A 104 -7.90 9.98 10.59
CA ASP A 104 -9.27 9.49 10.47
C ASP A 104 -9.50 8.93 9.06
N GLU A 105 -10.35 7.91 8.96
CA GLU A 105 -10.65 7.31 7.66
C GLU A 105 -11.46 8.28 6.78
N THR A 106 -11.16 8.27 5.48
CA THR A 106 -11.94 9.02 4.48
C THR A 106 -12.89 8.08 3.73
N GLY A 107 -14.09 8.58 3.42
CA GLY A 107 -15.07 7.84 2.65
C GLY A 107 -15.75 6.72 3.46
N LYS A 108 -16.16 5.66 2.76
CA LYS A 108 -16.93 4.57 3.37
C LYS A 108 -16.00 3.62 4.12
N VAL A 109 -16.40 3.24 5.33
CA VAL A 109 -15.70 2.23 6.15
C VAL A 109 -16.04 0.84 5.64
N TRP A 110 -15.01 0.08 5.25
CA TRP A 110 -15.11 -1.30 4.79
C TRP A 110 -14.43 -2.29 5.75
N HIS A 111 -13.39 -1.85 6.46
CA HIS A 111 -12.66 -2.60 7.47
C HIS A 111 -12.84 -1.94 8.84
N LYS A 112 -13.90 -2.30 9.56
CA LYS A 112 -14.28 -1.64 10.83
C LYS A 112 -13.18 -1.65 11.89
N ASP A 113 -12.35 -2.69 11.94
CA ASP A 113 -11.28 -2.80 12.94
C ASP A 113 -10.14 -1.81 12.69
N MET A 114 -9.80 -1.58 11.42
CA MET A 114 -8.71 -0.67 11.01
C MET A 114 -9.19 0.76 10.82
N GLN A 115 -10.39 0.93 10.28
CA GLN A 115 -10.95 2.20 9.83
C GLN A 115 -11.99 2.78 10.81
N GLY A 116 -12.39 2.00 11.82
CA GLY A 116 -13.41 2.40 12.77
C GLY A 116 -12.90 3.48 13.73
N GLY A 117 -13.62 4.59 13.81
CA GLY A 117 -13.35 5.68 14.75
C GLY A 117 -13.71 5.37 16.22
N LEU A 118 -14.25 4.18 16.52
CA LEU A 118 -14.78 3.81 17.85
C LEU A 118 -13.70 3.74 18.96
N ARG A 119 -12.41 3.73 18.58
CA ARG A 119 -11.25 3.77 19.51
C ARG A 119 -10.37 4.99 19.24
N ASN A 120 -10.98 6.17 19.06
CA ASN A 120 -10.28 7.45 18.84
C ASN A 120 -9.26 7.45 17.68
N GLY A 121 -9.49 6.64 16.64
CA GLY A 121 -8.58 6.56 15.49
C GLY A 121 -7.20 5.97 15.80
N VAL A 122 -6.99 5.35 16.97
CA VAL A 122 -5.69 4.82 17.40
C VAL A 122 -5.19 3.76 16.42
N ALA A 123 -6.03 2.79 16.03
CA ALA A 123 -5.62 1.71 15.13
C ALA A 123 -5.16 2.24 13.77
N LEU A 124 -5.90 3.18 13.17
CA LEU A 124 -5.54 3.78 11.89
C LEU A 124 -4.26 4.61 12.01
N THR A 125 -4.18 5.46 13.04
CA THR A 125 -3.00 6.31 13.29
C THR A 125 -1.75 5.45 13.47
N SER A 126 -1.83 4.41 14.30
CA SER A 126 -0.72 3.46 14.53
C SER A 126 -0.35 2.63 13.30
N TYR A 127 -1.26 2.45 12.34
CA TYR A 127 -0.96 1.76 11.09
C TYR A 127 -0.24 2.66 10.08
N VAL A 128 -0.55 3.97 10.09
CA VAL A 128 0.07 4.94 9.17
C VAL A 128 1.51 5.28 9.59
N LEU A 129 1.78 5.29 10.89
CA LEU A 129 3.11 5.55 11.48
C LEU A 129 4.03 4.33 11.39
#